data_AF-X0PFQ1-F1
#
_entry.id   AF-X0PFQ1-F1
#
_cell.length_a   1.000
_cell.length_b   1.000
_cell.length_c   1.000
_cell.angle_alpha   90.00
_cell.angle_beta   90.00
_cell.angle_gamma   90.00
#
_symmetry.space_group_name_H-M   'P 1'
#
loop_
_entity.id
_entity.type
_entity.pdbx_description
1 polymer ?
#
loop_
_entity_poly.entity_id
_entity_poly.type
_entity_poly.pdbx_seq_one_letter_code
_entity_poly.pdbx_strand_id
1 'polypeptide(L)'
;MALKTQLKKYRQQFGWTQKQLAEKLHVSDKTISSWENGRTYPDVGMLLVLSDVFQISIDQFIRGNDVMVKKIDRDIKVNDLGTKVPSLSLTTKWRGYLDRYL
;
A
#
# COMPACT_ATOMS: atom_id res chain seq x y z
N MET A 1 -5.11 2.90 16.69
CA MET A 1 -6.44 3.41 16.29
C MET A 1 -6.43 4.21 14.98
N ALA A 2 -5.28 4.60 14.43
CA ALA A 2 -5.21 5.56 13.32
C ALA A 2 -5.71 5.04 11.95
N LEU A 3 -5.23 3.87 11.48
CA LEU A 3 -5.50 3.42 10.10
C LEU A 3 -6.98 3.11 9.83
N LYS A 4 -7.67 2.44 10.76
CA LYS A 4 -9.11 2.12 10.61
C LYS A 4 -9.96 3.38 10.34
N THR A 5 -9.62 4.46 11.03
CA THR A 5 -10.34 5.73 11.00
C THR A 5 -9.96 6.54 9.77
N GLN A 6 -8.68 6.50 9.37
CA GLN A 6 -8.18 7.19 8.19
C GLN A 6 -8.72 6.60 6.88
N LEU A 7 -8.72 5.27 6.74
CA LEU A 7 -9.25 4.62 5.54
C LEU A 7 -10.72 5.00 5.30
N LYS A 8 -11.54 4.90 6.34
CA LYS A 8 -12.95 5.29 6.28
C LYS A 8 -13.13 6.78 5.98
N LYS A 9 -12.33 7.64 6.62
CA LYS A 9 -12.36 9.10 6.39
C LYS A 9 -12.08 9.42 4.93
N TYR A 10 -10.98 8.92 4.36
CA TYR A 10 -10.64 9.20 2.97
C TYR A 10 -11.67 8.61 2.01
N ARG A 11 -12.10 7.37 2.22
CA ARG A 11 -13.18 6.78 1.41
C ARG A 11 -14.43 7.67 1.38
N GLN A 12 -14.83 8.21 2.54
CA GLN A 12 -15.99 9.10 2.64
C GLN A 12 -15.75 10.46 1.98
N GLN A 13 -14.53 11.02 2.08
CA GLN A 13 -14.17 12.27 1.41
C GLN A 13 -14.26 12.16 -0.13
N PHE A 14 -13.91 11.00 -0.67
CA PHE A 14 -14.04 10.71 -2.10
C PHE A 14 -15.47 10.25 -2.50
N GLY A 15 -16.40 10.16 -1.54
CA GLY A 15 -17.79 9.78 -1.81
C GLY A 15 -17.97 8.31 -2.20
N TRP A 16 -17.03 7.43 -1.86
CA TRP A 16 -17.08 6.02 -2.26
C TRP A 16 -17.77 5.13 -1.22
N THR A 17 -18.48 4.12 -1.69
CA THR A 17 -18.91 2.97 -0.88
C THR A 17 -17.73 2.02 -0.63
N GLN A 18 -17.86 1.12 0.36
CA GLN A 18 -16.84 0.07 0.58
C GLN A 18 -16.64 -0.80 -0.67
N LYS A 19 -17.72 -1.08 -1.40
CA LYS A 19 -17.68 -1.84 -2.66
C LYS A 19 -16.89 -1.11 -3.74
N GLN A 20 -17.14 0.18 -3.94
CA GLN A 20 -16.41 0.98 -4.93
C GLN A 20 -14.91 1.09 -4.60
N LEU A 21 -14.55 1.22 -3.33
CA LEU A 21 -13.15 1.19 -2.93
C LEU A 21 -12.53 -0.20 -3.16
N ALA A 22 -13.26 -1.27 -2.86
CA ALA A 22 -12.82 -2.64 -3.09
C ALA A 22 -12.54 -2.90 -4.58
N GLU A 23 -13.41 -2.42 -5.46
CA GLU A 23 -13.23 -2.49 -6.92
C GLU A 23 -11.97 -1.77 -7.37
N LYS A 24 -11.69 -0.56 -6.86
CA LYS A 24 -10.48 0.22 -7.17
C LYS A 24 -9.20 -0.46 -6.71
N LEU A 25 -9.25 -1.18 -5.59
CA LEU A 25 -8.10 -1.85 -4.99
C LEU A 25 -7.98 -3.33 -5.41
N HIS A 26 -8.89 -3.81 -6.25
CA HIS A 26 -8.97 -5.21 -6.67
C HIS A 26 -9.02 -6.21 -5.49
N VAL A 27 -9.77 -5.87 -4.45
CA VAL A 27 -9.99 -6.72 -3.26
C VAL A 27 -11.49 -6.95 -3.04
N SER A 28 -11.83 -7.80 -2.07
CA SER A 28 -13.22 -7.97 -1.67
C SER A 28 -13.73 -6.80 -0.81
N ASP A 29 -15.01 -6.51 -0.88
CA ASP A 29 -15.72 -5.59 0.02
C ASP A 29 -15.54 -5.98 1.50
N LYS A 30 -15.52 -7.29 1.79
CA LYS A 30 -15.21 -7.84 3.12
C LYS A 30 -13.81 -7.45 3.59
N THR A 31 -12.84 -7.39 2.68
CA THR A 31 -11.46 -6.95 2.99
C THR A 31 -11.47 -5.50 3.45
N ILE A 32 -12.14 -4.61 2.71
CA ILE A 32 -12.28 -3.19 3.09
C ILE A 32 -12.99 -3.05 4.44
N SER A 33 -14.10 -3.76 4.63
CA SER A 33 -14.83 -3.76 5.90
C SER A 33 -13.95 -4.26 7.06
N SER A 34 -13.14 -5.29 6.84
CA SER A 34 -12.21 -5.80 7.85
C SER A 34 -11.18 -4.75 8.26
N TRP A 35 -10.59 -4.04 7.30
CA TRP A 35 -9.62 -2.96 7.55
C TRP A 35 -10.25 -1.76 8.26
N GLU A 36 -11.42 -1.30 7.82
CA GLU A 36 -12.15 -0.18 8.45
C GLU A 36 -12.62 -0.49 9.88
N ASN A 37 -12.78 -1.78 10.21
CA ASN A 37 -13.13 -2.23 11.55
C ASN A 37 -11.90 -2.65 12.39
N GLY A 38 -10.69 -2.61 11.82
CA GLY A 38 -9.45 -3.00 12.50
C GLY A 38 -9.33 -4.50 12.80
N ARG A 39 -10.09 -5.35 12.10
CA ARG A 39 -10.02 -6.82 12.23
C ARG A 39 -8.75 -7.39 11.58
N THR A 40 -8.37 -6.81 10.44
CA THR A 40 -7.11 -7.10 9.74
C THR A 40 -6.47 -5.78 9.30
N TYR A 41 -5.25 -5.86 8.79
CA TYR A 41 -4.51 -4.70 8.28
C TYR A 41 -4.08 -4.95 6.83
N PRO A 42 -4.05 -3.91 5.98
CA PRO A 42 -3.41 -3.99 4.67
C PRO A 42 -1.92 -4.30 4.85
N ASP A 43 -1.34 -5.04 3.90
CA ASP A 43 0.10 -5.22 3.83
C ASP A 43 0.79 -3.99 3.21
N VAL A 44 2.12 -4.02 3.13
CA VAL A 44 2.93 -2.92 2.61
C VAL A 44 2.58 -2.61 1.13
N GLY A 45 2.33 -3.64 0.32
CA GLY A 45 1.96 -3.47 -1.08
C GLY A 45 0.63 -2.73 -1.22
N MET A 46 -0.36 -3.12 -0.43
CA MET A 46 -1.67 -2.48 -0.42
C MET A 46 -1.62 -1.06 0.16
N LEU A 47 -0.72 -0.78 1.11
CA LEU A 47 -0.49 0.58 1.59
C LEU A 47 0.05 1.50 0.48
N LEU A 48 0.90 0.99 -0.42
CA LEU A 48 1.37 1.74 -1.60
C LEU A 48 0.21 2.05 -2.56
N VAL A 49 -0.64 1.04 -2.85
CA VAL A 49 -1.81 1.27 -3.70
C VAL A 49 -2.77 2.28 -3.06
N LEU A 50 -2.98 2.19 -1.75
CA LEU A 50 -3.81 3.15 -1.01
C LEU A 50 -3.22 4.57 -1.06
N SER A 51 -1.90 4.73 -0.97
CA SER A 51 -1.27 6.05 -1.14
C SER A 51 -1.52 6.63 -2.52
N ASP A 52 -1.47 5.80 -3.58
CA ASP A 52 -1.70 6.25 -4.94
C ASP A 52 -3.18 6.60 -5.18
N VAL A 53 -4.10 5.77 -4.66
CA VAL A 53 -5.55 5.98 -4.82
C VAL A 53 -6.02 7.25 -4.11
N PHE A 54 -5.49 7.52 -2.93
CA PHE A 54 -5.88 8.68 -2.12
C PHE A 54 -4.97 9.90 -2.29
N GLN A 55 -3.88 9.77 -3.06
CA GLN A 55 -2.88 10.83 -3.28
C GLN A 55 -2.31 11.39 -1.97
N ILE A 56 -2.00 10.49 -1.03
CA ILE A 56 -1.42 10.83 0.26
C ILE A 56 -0.25 9.91 0.56
N SER A 57 0.72 10.37 1.35
CA SER A 57 1.86 9.54 1.70
C SER A 57 1.47 8.41 2.67
N ILE A 58 2.18 7.27 2.59
CA ILE A 58 1.95 6.14 3.50
C ILE A 58 2.13 6.57 4.97
N ASP A 59 3.08 7.47 5.24
CA ASP A 59 3.26 8.02 6.59
C ASP A 59 1.96 8.62 7.15
N GLN A 60 1.15 9.29 6.31
CA GLN A 60 -0.09 9.90 6.72
C GLN A 60 -1.14 8.83 7.05
N PHE A 61 -1.06 7.64 6.44
CA PHE A 61 -1.90 6.47 6.73
C PHE A 61 -1.51 5.71 8.01
N ILE A 62 -0.25 5.81 8.45
CA ILE A 62 0.29 4.97 9.53
C ILE A 62 0.68 5.75 10.79
N ARG A 63 0.75 7.09 10.74
CA ARG A 63 1.03 7.94 11.91
C ARG A 63 0.07 7.61 13.06
N GLY A 64 0.63 7.19 14.20
CA GLY A 64 -0.13 6.78 15.39
C GLY A 64 -0.56 5.30 15.41
N ASN A 65 0.05 4.45 14.58
CA ASN A 65 -0.13 3.00 14.62
C ASN A 65 1.22 2.25 14.73
N ASP A 66 1.79 2.22 15.94
CA ASP A 66 3.10 1.61 16.24
C ASP A 66 3.22 0.13 15.83
N VAL A 67 2.11 -0.61 15.86
CA VAL A 67 2.08 -2.03 15.45
C VAL A 67 2.35 -2.16 13.96
N MET A 68 1.82 -1.25 13.15
CA MET A 68 1.97 -1.29 11.71
C MET A 68 3.35 -0.82 11.28
N VAL A 69 3.89 0.23 11.93
CA VAL A 69 5.27 0.70 11.70
C VAL A 69 6.27 -0.43 11.95
N LYS A 70 6.14 -1.15 13.07
CA LYS A 70 6.99 -2.31 13.39
C LYS A 70 6.87 -3.46 12.38
N LYS A 71 5.68 -3.66 11.80
CA LYS A 71 5.46 -4.69 10.78
C LYS A 71 6.11 -4.30 9.46
N ILE A 72 5.94 -3.05 9.03
CA ILE A 72 6.58 -2.49 7.83
C ILE A 72 8.11 -2.57 7.97
N ASP A 73 8.67 -2.15 9.11
CA ASP A 73 10.12 -2.24 9.36
C ASP A 73 10.65 -3.69 9.25
N ARG A 74 9.86 -4.66 9.71
CA ARG A 74 10.22 -6.08 9.58
C ARG A 74 10.14 -6.53 8.13
N ASP A 75 9.06 -6.22 7.43
CA ASP A 75 8.83 -6.63 6.04
C ASP A 75 9.89 -6.00 5.10
N ILE A 76 10.33 -4.76 5.36
CA ILE A 76 11.44 -4.10 4.66
C ILE A 76 12.76 -4.82 4.94
N LYS A 77 13.09 -5.11 6.21
CA LYS A 77 14.33 -5.83 6.58
C LYS A 77 14.40 -7.24 5.99
N VAL A 78 13.26 -7.92 5.85
CA VAL A 78 13.20 -9.25 5.22
C VAL A 78 13.50 -9.15 3.72
N ASN A 79 13.06 -8.08 3.05
CA ASN A 79 13.31 -7.88 1.64
C ASN A 79 14.77 -7.49 1.33
N ASP A 80 15.43 -6.80 2.27
CA ASP A 80 16.84 -6.39 2.18
C ASP A 80 17.83 -7.58 2.25
N LEU A 81 17.41 -8.71 2.82
CA LEU A 81 18.19 -9.97 2.81
C LEU A 81 18.16 -10.68 1.44
N GLY A 82 17.33 -10.22 0.49
CA GLY A 82 17.17 -10.79 -0.85
C GLY A 82 17.72 -9.94 -1.99
N THR A 83 18.06 -8.66 -1.75
CA THR A 83 18.58 -7.78 -2.79
C THR A 83 20.06 -7.50 -2.58
N LYS A 84 20.91 -8.48 -2.93
CA LYS A 84 22.15 -8.09 -3.61
C LYS A 84 21.72 -7.44 -4.91
N VAL A 85 21.52 -6.11 -4.91
CA VAL A 85 21.47 -5.36 -6.17
C VAL A 85 22.83 -5.60 -6.81
N PRO A 86 22.96 -6.42 -7.87
CA PRO A 86 24.25 -6.60 -8.50
C PRO A 86 24.55 -5.24 -9.14
N SER A 87 25.66 -4.64 -8.73
CA SER A 87 26.21 -3.45 -9.38
C SER A 87 26.18 -3.65 -10.90
N LEU A 88 25.36 -2.85 -11.57
CA LEU A 88 25.25 -2.66 -13.02
C LEU A 88 25.63 -3.86 -13.91
N SER A 89 24.61 -4.59 -14.36
CA SER A 89 24.51 -4.87 -15.80
C SER A 89 23.02 -4.81 -16.20
N LEU A 90 22.69 -3.89 -17.10
CA LEU A 90 21.38 -3.82 -17.72
C LEU A 90 21.18 -5.10 -18.54
N THR A 91 20.55 -6.10 -17.95
CA THR A 91 20.14 -7.29 -18.70
C THR A 91 18.95 -6.94 -19.57
N THR A 92 18.99 -7.45 -20.79
CA THR A 92 18.20 -7.14 -22.00
C THR A 92 16.68 -7.02 -21.82
N LYS A 93 16.11 -7.49 -20.72
CA LYS A 93 14.66 -7.50 -20.48
C LYS A 93 14.07 -6.13 -20.14
N TRP A 94 14.84 -5.22 -19.52
CA TRP A 94 14.32 -3.92 -19.05
C TRP A 94 14.54 -2.75 -20.02
N ARG A 95 15.29 -2.96 -21.11
CA ARG A 95 15.54 -1.91 -22.11
C ARG A 95 14.27 -1.48 -22.84
N GLY A 96 13.38 -2.43 -23.16
CA GLY A 96 12.13 -2.13 -23.88
C GLY A 96 11.04 -1.42 -23.06
N TYR A 97 11.18 -1.35 -21.72
CA TYR A 97 10.22 -0.64 -20.87
C TYR A 97 10.57 0.84 -20.72
N LEU A 98 11.86 1.21 -20.87
CA LEU A 98 12.35 2.58 -20.72
C LEU A 98 12.26 3.39 -22.01
N ASP A 99 12.39 2.76 -23.18
CA ASP A 99 12.26 3.43 -24.49
C ASP A 99 10.83 3.92 -24.81
N ARG A 100 9.83 3.60 -23.96
CA ARG A 100 8.43 4.02 -24.17
C ARG A 100 8.01 5.23 -23.33
N TYR A 101 8.91 5.74 -22.49
CA TYR A 101 8.69 6.89 -21.60
C TYR A 101 9.75 7.99 -21.75
N LEU A 102 10.54 7.92 -22.83
CA LEU A 102 11.34 9.01 -23.41
C LEU A 102 10.85 9.26 -24.84
#